data_AF-A0A009SS81-F1
#
_entry.id   AF-A0A009SS81-F1
#
_cell.length_a   1.000
_cell.length_b   1.000
_cell.length_c   1.000
_cell.angle_alpha   90.00
_cell.angle_beta   90.00
_cell.angle_gamma   90.00
#
_symmetry.space_group_name_H-M   'P 1'
#
loop_
_entity.id
_entity.type
_entity.pdbx_description
1 polymer ?
#
loop_
_entity_poly.entity_id
_entity_poly.type
_entity_poly.pdbx_seq_one_letter_code
_entity_poly.pdbx_strand_id
1 'polypeptide(L)' 'MLYPVYVHKDIAYGLTFPDFEGCISAADEMQDIQRMAHKKL' A
#
# COMPACT_ATOMS: atom_id res chain seq x y z
N MET A 1 7.50 1.61 13.48
CA MET A 1 7.12 2.97 13.00
C MET A 1 5.86 2.83 12.17
N LEU A 2 4.94 3.79 12.27
CA LEU A 2 3.72 3.86 11.47
C LEU A 2 3.90 4.95 10.42
N TYR A 3 3.58 4.64 9.16
CA TYR A 3 3.61 5.60 8.06
C TYR A 3 2.19 5.80 7.53
N PRO A 4 1.76 7.05 7.32
CA PRO A 4 0.48 7.33 6.67
C PRO A 4 0.55 6.87 5.22
N VAL A 5 -0.55 6.31 4.74
CA VAL A 5 -0.64 5.78 3.37
C VAL A 5 -2.02 6.03 2.79
N TYR A 6 -2.08 6.30 1.50
CA TYR A 6 -3.35 6.43 0.78
C TYR A 6 -3.77 5.07 0.23
N VAL A 7 -4.95 4.60 0.65
CA VAL A 7 -5.55 3.36 0.17
C VAL A 7 -6.64 3.69 -0.84
N HIS A 8 -6.52 3.13 -2.04
CA HIS A 8 -7.52 3.22 -3.08
C HIS A 8 -8.11 1.83 -3.31
N LYS A 9 -9.44 1.72 -3.40
CA LYS A 9 -10.13 0.46 -3.69
C LYS A 9 -10.92 0.63 -4.98
N ASP A 10 -10.44 0.00 -6.04
CA ASP A 10 -11.22 -0.23 -7.27
C ASP A 10 -11.55 -1.73 -7.35
N ILE A 11 -10.93 -2.45 -8.28
CA ILE A 11 -11.06 -3.92 -8.44
C ILE A 11 -10.14 -4.65 -7.45
N ALA A 12 -8.98 -4.07 -7.16
CA ALA A 12 -8.02 -4.50 -6.16
C ALA A 12 -7.70 -3.33 -5.21
N TYR A 13 -7.03 -3.62 -4.10
CA TYR A 13 -6.52 -2.59 -3.21
C TYR A 13 -5.19 -2.05 -3.75
N GLY A 14 -5.09 -0.72 -3.84
CA GLY A 14 -3.86 0.02 -4.13
C GLY A 14 -3.43 0.86 -2.93
N LEU A 15 -2.12 1.00 -2.74
CA LEU A 15 -1.46 1.73 -1.65
C LEU A 15 -0.40 2.66 -2.23
N THR A 16 -0.40 3.92 -1.80
CA THR A 16 0.63 4.91 -2.16
C THR A 16 1.21 5.54 -0.91
N PHE A 17 2.54 5.57 -0.82
CA PHE A 17 3.25 6.25 0.26
C PHE A 17 3.50 7.73 -0.13
N PRO A 18 2.94 8.71 0.59
CA PRO A 18 3.20 10.13 0.31
C PRO A 18 4.66 10.52 0.60
N ASP A 19 5.30 9.85 1.56
CA ASP A 19 6.67 10.16 1.97
C ASP A 19 7.72 9.57 1.01
N PHE A 20 7.33 8.64 0.13
CA PHE A 20 8.20 7.93 -0.79
C PHE A 20 7.61 7.95 -2.20
N GLU A 21 7.98 8.96 -2.98
CA GLU A 21 7.55 9.08 -4.38
C GLU A 21 7.86 7.79 -5.17
N GLY A 22 6.85 7.24 -5.83
CA GLY A 22 6.95 5.99 -6.61
C GLY A 22 6.84 4.70 -5.80
N CYS A 23 6.74 4.76 -4.48
CA CYS A 23 6.46 3.58 -3.67
C CYS A 23 4.96 3.26 -3.71
N ILE A 24 4.60 2.35 -4.59
CA ILE A 24 3.22 1.93 -4.85
C ILE A 24 3.11 0.42 -4.58
N SER A 25 2.05 -0.02 -3.90
CA SER A 25 1.77 -1.45 -3.68
C SER A 25 0.33 -1.76 -4.08
N ALA A 26 0.08 -2.97 -4.56
CA ALA A 26 -1.27 -3.42 -4.91
C ALA A 26 -1.46 -4.89 -4.51
N ALA A 27 -2.65 -5.23 -4.04
CA ALA A 27 -3.05 -6.60 -3.73
C ALA A 27 -4.56 -6.77 -3.85
N ASP A 28 -5.01 -7.99 -4.15
CA ASP A 28 -6.43 -8.31 -4.30
C ASP A 28 -7.19 -8.23 -2.97
N GLU A 29 -6.54 -8.64 -1.88
CA GLU A 29 -7.10 -8.64 -0.53
C GLU A 29 -6.46 -7.56 0.37
N MET A 30 -7.25 -6.98 1.26
CA MET A 30 -6.78 -5.94 2.19
C MET A 30 -5.69 -6.45 3.15
N GLN A 31 -5.75 -7.72 3.53
CA GLN A 31 -4.74 -8.31 4.42
C GLN A 31 -3.40 -8.49 3.69
N ASP A 32 -3.46 -8.81 2.39
CA ASP A 32 -2.28 -8.97 1.56
C ASP A 32 -1.60 -7.64 1.25
N ILE A 33 -2.38 -6.56 1.08
CA ILE A 33 -1.80 -5.26 0.76
C ILE A 33 -0.93 -4.71 1.89
N GLN A 34 -1.34 -4.94 3.15
CA GLN A 34 -0.54 -4.56 4.32
C GLN A 34 0.78 -5.32 4.36
N ARG A 35 0.76 -6.62 4.07
CA ARG A 35 1.95 -7.47 4.04
C ARG A 35 2.92 -7.06 2.93
N MET A 36 2.38 -6.73 1.75
CA MET A 36 3.16 -6.28 0.60
C MET A 36 3.77 -4.89 0.85
N ALA A 37 3.00 -3.98 1.44
CA ALA A 37 3.46 -2.65 1.82
C ALA A 37 4.60 -2.71 2.84
N HIS A 38 4.51 -3.58 3.83
CA HIS A 38 5.55 -3.75 4.87
C HIS A 38 6.88 -4.25 4.31
N LYS A 39 6.88 -4.99 3.20
CA LYS A 39 8.11 -5.50 2.55
C LYS A 39 8.81 -4.43 1.70
N LYS A 40 8.11 -3.35 1.33
CA LYS A 40 8.65 -2.26 0.50
C LYS A 40 9.27 -1.12 1.30
N LEU A 41 8.96 -1.02 2.59
CA LEU A 41 9.60 -0.13 3.56
C LEU A 41 10.87 -0.78 4.12
#